data_AF-S5ZKM5-F1
#
_entry.id   AF-S5ZKM5-F1
#
_cell.length_a   1.000
_cell.length_b   1.000
_cell.length_c   1.000
_cell.angle_alpha   90.00
_cell.angle_beta   90.00
_cell.angle_gamma   90.00
#
_symmetry.space_group_name_H-M   'P 1'
#
loop_
_entity.id
_entity.type
_entity.pdbx_description
1 polymer ?
#
loop_
_entity_poly.entity_id
_entity_poly.type
_entity_poly.pdbx_seq_one_letter_code
_entity_poly.pdbx_strand_id
1 'polypeptide(L)'
;MRVLSQDINYSLLDELARELDRLKSEMYQLSTVFDLLARQVRGKKVKVIMPENVLAELENNLISLRYFWCSKCGKIYRDDEVPKNFKCDCGGKIIQAYIAAPKFLTPPNRYFQVSNFSTYYRRSEEYLFIPVAKFVNAYCDVDRKNKVLKRIVRISTERPVSSLIYACPDVNRSSKCPWKLQLPLGSTQINVCGKGRGNSSTSVPYAIVRPPRRENTIYRIVPPSESLTKPFSINLFKTLDNDKIEINFPKESMPGIIDIAFTKAKVYQLTLFLLAGTPYAGKRERIPIVSIGNDNAIEVIGRKIETEGLLINLDPSKVKETQESLQKMGFSSRDATPTVITHTLAHLFLITAPLIAGLSEHEFGEAIKVDQERDIYQVLIYDNSPGGIGGVRSLIEKDNTLKIDYIALVGKRTECPRSCNLACKACLFSANCMWLNYVLNRFSLNFIIDKKRLAHYVV
;
A
#
# COMPACT_ATOMS: atom_id res chain seq x y z
N MET A 1 -24.83 3.37 2.29
CA MET A 1 -23.59 4.05 2.70
C MET A 1 -23.87 4.76 4.00
N ARG A 2 -23.26 4.32 5.10
CA ARG A 2 -23.40 5.00 6.40
C ARG A 2 -22.29 6.03 6.55
N VAL A 3 -22.66 7.27 6.84
CA VAL A 3 -21.70 8.36 7.08
C VAL A 3 -21.44 8.43 8.59
N LEU A 4 -20.20 8.17 8.99
CA LEU A 4 -19.78 8.22 10.41
C LEU A 4 -19.54 9.65 10.92
N SER A 5 -19.70 10.68 10.07
CA SER A 5 -19.34 12.07 10.41
C SER A 5 -20.13 12.64 11.60
N GLN A 6 -21.28 12.07 11.95
CA GLN A 6 -22.07 12.50 13.12
C GLN A 6 -21.50 11.96 14.45
N ASP A 7 -20.72 10.88 14.42
CA ASP A 7 -20.15 10.23 15.61
C ASP A 7 -18.68 10.63 15.89
N ILE A 8 -18.08 11.39 14.98
CA ILE A 8 -16.72 11.90 15.15
C ILE A 8 -16.80 13.15 16.03
N ASN A 9 -16.51 12.96 17.32
CA ASN A 9 -16.40 14.07 18.26
C ASN A 9 -15.26 15.02 17.81
N TYR A 10 -15.44 16.33 18.03
CA TYR A 10 -14.47 17.40 17.83
C TYR A 10 -13.03 17.01 18.24
N SER A 11 -12.90 16.38 19.40
CA SER A 11 -11.60 15.93 19.92
C SER A 11 -10.84 14.99 18.96
N LEU A 12 -11.54 14.18 18.17
CA LEU A 12 -10.91 13.25 17.22
C LEU A 12 -10.51 13.96 15.92
N LEU A 13 -11.29 14.96 15.45
CA LEU A 13 -10.89 15.77 14.30
C LEU A 13 -9.65 16.61 14.63
N ASP A 14 -9.55 17.13 15.83
CA ASP A 14 -8.36 17.89 16.27
C ASP A 14 -7.13 16.99 16.36
N GLU A 15 -7.30 15.76 16.86
CA GLU A 15 -6.23 14.75 16.89
C GLU A 15 -5.81 14.34 15.47
N LEU A 16 -6.78 14.12 14.58
CA LEU A 16 -6.52 13.86 13.17
C LEU A 16 -5.78 15.03 12.50
N ALA A 17 -6.15 16.28 12.78
CA ALA A 17 -5.50 17.46 12.22
C ALA A 17 -4.03 17.56 12.66
N ARG A 18 -3.77 17.40 13.97
CA ARG A 18 -2.39 17.36 14.52
C ARG A 18 -1.57 16.25 13.89
N GLU A 19 -2.16 15.07 13.75
CA GLU A 19 -1.51 13.92 13.14
C GLU A 19 -1.15 14.17 11.66
N LEU A 20 -2.02 14.86 10.91
CA LEU A 20 -1.74 15.25 9.53
C LEU A 20 -0.62 16.29 9.43
N ASP A 21 -0.56 17.27 10.35
CA ASP A 21 0.54 18.25 10.39
C ASP A 21 1.88 17.58 10.68
N ARG A 22 1.88 16.63 11.61
CA ARG A 22 3.05 15.81 11.95
C ARG A 22 3.50 14.96 10.76
N LEU A 23 2.57 14.29 10.09
CA LEU A 23 2.86 13.52 8.88
C LEU A 23 3.38 14.41 7.74
N LYS A 24 2.87 15.62 7.60
CA LYS A 24 3.36 16.59 6.61
C LYS A 24 4.85 16.90 6.79
N SER A 25 5.32 17.10 8.03
CA SER A 25 6.72 17.42 8.30
C SER A 25 7.64 16.20 8.10
N GLU A 26 7.20 15.01 8.49
CA GLU A 26 8.00 13.78 8.36
C GLU A 26 8.00 13.21 6.93
N MET A 27 6.95 13.48 6.15
CA MET A 27 6.71 12.92 4.84
C MET A 27 6.59 14.04 3.79
N TYR A 28 7.62 14.88 3.67
CA TYR A 28 7.63 16.06 2.79
C TYR A 28 7.11 15.78 1.36
N GLN A 29 7.37 14.60 0.81
CA GLN A 29 6.93 14.20 -0.53
C GLN A 29 5.40 14.08 -0.69
N LEU A 30 4.67 13.97 0.42
CA LEU A 30 3.20 13.94 0.49
C LEU A 30 2.66 15.19 1.21
N SER A 31 3.50 16.18 1.49
CA SER A 31 3.12 17.39 2.24
C SER A 31 1.89 18.07 1.66
N THR A 32 1.79 18.18 0.33
CA THR A 32 0.65 18.81 -0.35
C THR A 32 -0.68 18.10 -0.10
N VAL A 33 -0.69 16.76 -0.05
CA VAL A 33 -1.94 16.01 0.23
C VAL A 33 -2.27 16.07 1.73
N PHE A 34 -1.27 16.02 2.60
CA PHE A 34 -1.48 16.21 4.04
C PHE A 34 -1.99 17.62 4.35
N ASP A 35 -1.48 18.65 3.69
CA ASP A 35 -1.97 20.04 3.80
C ASP A 35 -3.41 20.20 3.34
N LEU A 36 -3.77 19.55 2.23
CA LEU A 36 -5.17 19.52 1.80
C LEU A 36 -6.04 18.87 2.90
N LEU A 37 -5.67 17.67 3.35
CA LEU A 37 -6.44 16.92 4.33
C LEU A 37 -6.59 17.71 5.64
N ALA A 38 -5.49 18.26 6.17
CA ALA A 38 -5.50 19.00 7.42
C ALA A 38 -6.39 20.25 7.34
N ARG A 39 -6.40 20.96 6.19
CA ARG A 39 -7.33 22.08 5.96
C ARG A 39 -8.78 21.63 5.93
N GLN A 40 -9.09 20.52 5.27
CA GLN A 40 -10.46 19.99 5.19
C GLN A 40 -10.94 19.47 6.55
N VAL A 41 -10.07 18.80 7.32
CA VAL A 41 -10.37 18.33 8.69
C VAL A 41 -10.70 19.53 9.60
N ARG A 42 -9.84 20.55 9.64
CA ARG A 42 -10.08 21.77 10.43
C ARG A 42 -11.33 22.53 9.98
N GLY A 43 -11.60 22.54 8.68
CA GLY A 43 -12.83 23.09 8.10
C GLY A 43 -14.08 22.23 8.30
N LYS A 44 -13.97 21.07 8.98
CA LYS A 44 -15.03 20.07 9.17
C LYS A 44 -15.66 19.57 7.87
N LYS A 45 -14.87 19.57 6.80
CA LYS A 45 -15.23 19.12 5.45
C LYS A 45 -14.64 17.73 5.18
N VAL A 46 -14.86 16.81 6.12
CA VAL A 46 -14.42 15.41 5.99
C VAL A 46 -15.59 14.50 6.33
N LYS A 47 -15.84 13.54 5.45
CA LYS A 47 -16.82 12.47 5.63
C LYS A 47 -16.07 11.15 5.74
N VAL A 48 -16.28 10.45 6.85
CA VAL A 48 -15.82 9.08 6.99
C VAL A 48 -16.91 8.15 6.49
N ILE A 49 -16.59 7.40 5.45
CA ILE A 49 -17.47 6.47 4.76
C ILE A 49 -17.17 5.06 5.27
N MET A 50 -18.22 4.39 5.76
CA MET A 50 -18.19 2.95 6.00
C MET A 50 -18.98 2.26 4.88
N PRO A 51 -18.30 1.59 3.92
CA PRO A 51 -18.98 0.95 2.82
C PRO A 51 -19.78 -0.26 3.32
N GLU A 52 -21.06 -0.31 2.98
CA GLU A 52 -21.93 -1.48 3.22
C GLU A 52 -21.92 -2.44 2.03
N ASN A 53 -21.72 -1.89 0.83
CA ASN A 53 -21.62 -2.63 -0.41
C ASN A 53 -20.44 -2.08 -1.22
N VAL A 54 -19.70 -2.98 -1.87
CA VAL A 54 -18.61 -2.64 -2.78
C VAL A 54 -19.04 -3.07 -4.17
N LEU A 55 -19.24 -2.10 -5.06
CA LEU A 55 -19.50 -2.36 -6.47
C LEU A 55 -18.16 -2.41 -7.21
N ALA A 56 -17.91 -3.53 -7.88
CA ALA A 56 -16.73 -3.71 -8.72
C ALA A 56 -17.10 -3.43 -10.18
N GLU A 57 -16.54 -2.35 -10.73
CA GLU A 57 -16.74 -1.96 -12.12
C GLU A 57 -15.47 -2.19 -12.94
N LEU A 58 -15.62 -2.61 -14.20
CA LEU A 58 -14.51 -2.79 -15.13
C LEU A 58 -13.97 -1.46 -15.66
N GLU A 59 -14.63 -0.33 -15.39
CA GLU A 59 -14.22 0.97 -15.89
C GLU A 59 -14.57 2.05 -14.88
N ASN A 60 -13.62 2.94 -14.62
CA ASN A 60 -13.83 4.15 -13.86
C ASN A 60 -12.87 5.26 -14.33
N ASN A 61 -12.90 6.39 -13.65
CA ASN A 61 -12.04 7.54 -13.96
C ASN A 61 -10.54 7.25 -13.88
N LEU A 62 -10.11 6.26 -13.10
CA LEU A 62 -8.68 5.94 -12.92
C LEU A 62 -8.17 4.92 -13.94
N ILE A 63 -9.02 3.99 -14.37
CA ILE A 63 -8.62 2.83 -15.18
C ILE A 63 -9.78 2.29 -16.02
N SER A 64 -9.45 1.73 -17.19
CA SER A 64 -10.34 0.83 -17.93
C SER A 64 -9.75 -0.58 -17.96
N LEU A 65 -10.45 -1.50 -17.32
CA LEU A 65 -10.26 -2.96 -17.29
C LEU A 65 -11.26 -3.66 -18.22
N ARG A 66 -11.72 -2.99 -19.28
CA ARG A 66 -12.64 -3.59 -20.25
C ARG A 66 -11.97 -4.47 -21.30
N TYR A 67 -10.65 -4.57 -21.28
CA TYR A 67 -9.89 -5.33 -22.27
C TYR A 67 -9.37 -6.63 -21.68
N PHE A 68 -9.64 -7.73 -22.37
CA PHE A 68 -9.20 -9.06 -22.04
C PHE A 68 -8.23 -9.57 -23.10
N TRP A 69 -7.43 -10.57 -22.73
CA TRP A 69 -6.32 -11.08 -23.51
C TRP A 69 -6.29 -12.61 -23.45
N CYS A 70 -6.19 -13.26 -24.60
CA CYS A 70 -5.99 -14.70 -24.67
C CYS A 70 -4.54 -15.07 -24.37
N SER A 71 -4.31 -15.93 -23.38
CA SER A 71 -2.96 -16.33 -22.98
C SER A 71 -2.18 -17.15 -24.00
N LYS A 72 -2.87 -17.78 -24.96
CA LYS A 72 -2.28 -18.65 -25.98
C LYS A 72 -2.02 -17.91 -27.28
N CYS A 73 -3.04 -17.34 -27.91
CA CYS A 73 -2.87 -16.65 -29.19
C CYS A 73 -2.65 -15.14 -29.04
N GLY A 74 -2.93 -14.53 -27.89
CA GLY A 74 -2.71 -13.11 -27.72
C GLY A 74 -3.78 -12.18 -28.30
N LYS A 75 -4.92 -12.73 -28.76
CA LYS A 75 -6.08 -11.93 -29.18
C LYS A 75 -6.59 -11.08 -28.00
N ILE A 76 -6.85 -9.81 -28.29
CA ILE A 76 -7.46 -8.88 -27.35
C ILE A 76 -8.95 -8.85 -27.63
N TYR A 77 -9.74 -8.89 -26.57
CA TYR A 77 -11.19 -8.81 -26.59
C TYR A 77 -11.61 -7.58 -25.80
N ARG A 78 -12.65 -6.89 -26.22
CA ARG A 78 -13.42 -6.02 -25.33
C ARG A 78 -14.38 -6.86 -24.50
N ASP A 79 -14.84 -6.32 -23.38
CA ASP A 79 -15.72 -6.99 -22.42
C ASP A 79 -17.01 -7.51 -23.06
N ASP A 80 -17.58 -6.74 -23.99
CA ASP A 80 -18.75 -7.11 -24.81
C ASP A 80 -18.45 -8.21 -25.86
N GLU A 81 -17.19 -8.47 -26.15
CA GLU A 81 -16.73 -9.49 -27.12
C GLU A 81 -16.23 -10.77 -26.43
N VAL A 82 -16.12 -10.81 -25.10
CA VAL A 82 -15.61 -11.97 -24.37
C VAL A 82 -16.63 -13.13 -24.43
N PRO A 83 -16.23 -14.31 -24.90
CA PRO A 83 -17.07 -15.51 -24.82
C PRO A 83 -17.47 -15.82 -23.37
N LYS A 84 -18.73 -16.23 -23.14
CA LYS A 84 -19.27 -16.52 -21.80
C LYS A 84 -18.44 -17.52 -20.99
N ASN A 85 -17.73 -18.44 -21.66
CA ASN A 85 -16.89 -19.46 -21.02
C ASN A 85 -15.44 -19.00 -20.78
N PHE A 86 -15.10 -17.74 -21.10
CA PHE A 86 -13.76 -17.17 -21.01
C PHE A 86 -12.68 -18.02 -21.73
N LYS A 87 -13.06 -18.68 -22.83
CA LYS A 87 -12.14 -19.42 -23.70
C LYS A 87 -12.11 -18.80 -25.09
N CYS A 88 -10.91 -18.61 -25.61
CA CYS A 88 -10.68 -18.18 -26.98
C CYS A 88 -10.89 -19.35 -27.96
N ASP A 89 -11.21 -19.04 -29.21
CA ASP A 89 -11.30 -20.01 -30.32
C ASP A 89 -10.06 -20.91 -30.48
N CYS A 90 -8.88 -20.46 -30.04
CA CYS A 90 -7.65 -21.27 -30.06
C CYS A 90 -7.53 -22.26 -28.87
N GLY A 91 -8.54 -22.32 -28.00
CA GLY A 91 -8.57 -23.07 -26.75
C GLY A 91 -7.86 -22.39 -25.56
N GLY A 92 -7.25 -21.22 -25.76
CA GLY A 92 -6.55 -20.50 -24.70
C GLY A 92 -7.48 -19.79 -23.72
N LYS A 93 -7.07 -19.69 -22.45
CA LYS A 93 -7.81 -18.94 -21.41
C LYS A 93 -7.79 -17.44 -21.72
N ILE A 94 -8.94 -16.80 -21.60
CA ILE A 94 -9.07 -15.34 -21.66
C ILE A 94 -8.94 -14.80 -20.24
N ILE A 95 -8.01 -13.87 -20.04
CA ILE A 95 -7.75 -13.21 -18.76
C ILE A 95 -7.75 -11.70 -18.95
N GLN A 96 -7.73 -10.92 -17.87
CA GLN A 96 -7.61 -9.46 -17.97
C GLN A 96 -6.34 -9.07 -18.75
N ALA A 97 -6.46 -8.16 -19.71
CA ALA A 97 -5.32 -7.67 -20.48
C ALA A 97 -4.37 -6.83 -19.62
N TYR A 98 -3.13 -6.73 -20.08
CA TYR A 98 -2.13 -5.86 -19.46
C TYR A 98 -2.57 -4.40 -19.47
N ILE A 99 -2.08 -3.65 -18.50
CA ILE A 99 -2.23 -2.19 -18.42
C ILE A 99 -0.86 -1.56 -18.28
N ALA A 100 -0.75 -0.25 -18.44
CA ALA A 100 0.45 0.48 -18.07
C ALA A 100 0.21 1.26 -16.79
N ALA A 101 0.99 0.93 -15.76
CA ALA A 101 0.96 1.61 -14.48
C ALA A 101 2.05 2.69 -14.42
N PRO A 102 1.75 3.88 -13.88
CA PRO A 102 2.71 4.96 -13.80
C PRO A 102 3.78 4.68 -12.74
N LYS A 103 4.98 5.20 -12.99
CA LYS A 103 6.11 5.31 -12.08
C LYS A 103 6.66 6.73 -12.22
N PHE A 104 6.47 7.55 -11.20
CA PHE A 104 6.94 8.93 -11.21
C PHE A 104 8.43 9.00 -10.89
N LEU A 105 9.18 9.75 -11.69
CA LEU A 105 10.64 9.90 -11.52
C LEU A 105 10.97 10.86 -10.39
N THR A 106 10.18 11.90 -10.25
CA THR A 106 10.21 12.86 -9.15
C THR A 106 8.93 12.71 -8.33
N PRO A 107 8.98 12.88 -7.00
CA PRO A 107 7.79 12.83 -6.18
C PRO A 107 6.79 13.86 -6.69
N PRO A 108 5.56 13.47 -7.04
CA PRO A 108 4.61 14.44 -7.51
C PRO A 108 4.25 15.37 -6.33
N ASN A 109 4.58 16.66 -6.44
CA ASN A 109 4.03 17.72 -5.56
C ASN A 109 2.53 17.97 -5.85
N ARG A 110 1.83 16.95 -6.33
CA ARG A 110 0.45 16.98 -6.80
C ARG A 110 -0.23 15.70 -6.35
N TYR A 111 -1.50 15.82 -5.98
CA TYR A 111 -2.41 14.72 -5.75
C TYR A 111 -3.44 14.68 -6.88
N PHE A 112 -4.02 13.51 -7.11
CA PHE A 112 -5.14 13.35 -8.04
C PHE A 112 -6.47 13.34 -7.28
N GLN A 113 -7.42 14.16 -7.71
CA GLN A 113 -8.80 14.13 -7.22
C GLN A 113 -9.65 13.25 -8.16
N VAL A 114 -10.39 12.28 -7.60
CA VAL A 114 -11.22 11.36 -8.41
C VAL A 114 -12.32 12.08 -9.20
N SER A 115 -12.86 13.18 -8.67
CA SER A 115 -13.92 13.98 -9.27
C SER A 115 -13.49 14.78 -10.52
N ASN A 116 -12.21 15.10 -10.66
CA ASN A 116 -11.68 15.99 -11.73
C ASN A 116 -11.61 15.36 -13.14
N PHE A 117 -11.88 14.06 -13.28
CA PHE A 117 -11.86 13.42 -14.61
C PHE A 117 -13.06 13.78 -15.47
N SER A 118 -14.21 14.07 -14.86
CA SER A 118 -15.45 14.30 -15.60
C SER A 118 -15.47 15.62 -16.40
N THR A 119 -14.71 16.62 -15.93
CA THR A 119 -14.76 18.00 -16.44
C THR A 119 -13.48 18.47 -17.13
N TYR A 120 -12.28 18.05 -16.69
CA TYR A 120 -11.03 18.60 -17.23
C TYR A 120 -10.45 17.84 -18.44
N TYR A 121 -10.83 16.56 -18.64
CA TYR A 121 -10.22 15.67 -19.64
C TYR A 121 -11.24 14.94 -20.54
N ARG A 122 -12.31 15.64 -20.96
CA ARG A 122 -13.27 15.16 -21.99
C ARG A 122 -12.66 14.95 -23.39
N ARG A 123 -11.35 15.13 -23.57
CA ARG A 123 -10.62 14.74 -24.78
C ARG A 123 -9.93 13.38 -24.57
N SER A 124 -10.65 12.31 -24.88
CA SER A 124 -10.20 10.98 -25.37
C SER A 124 -9.00 10.20 -24.77
N GLU A 125 -8.10 10.70 -23.91
CA GLU A 125 -6.76 10.08 -23.78
C GLU A 125 -6.16 9.76 -22.40
N GLU A 126 -6.74 10.08 -21.25
CA GLU A 126 -5.87 10.12 -20.05
C GLU A 126 -6.29 9.32 -18.81
N TYR A 127 -6.50 8.00 -18.88
CA TYR A 127 -6.56 7.19 -17.64
C TYR A 127 -5.23 7.26 -16.87
N LEU A 128 -5.28 7.24 -15.53
CA LEU A 128 -4.07 7.15 -14.70
C LEU A 128 -3.32 5.83 -14.98
N PHE A 129 -4.08 4.74 -15.06
CA PHE A 129 -3.60 3.45 -15.54
C PHE A 129 -4.03 3.25 -16.99
N ILE A 130 -3.08 3.17 -17.90
CA ILE A 130 -3.36 3.21 -19.33
C ILE A 130 -3.81 1.82 -19.79
N PRO A 131 -5.02 1.67 -20.36
CA PRO A 131 -5.47 0.39 -20.90
C PRO A 131 -4.65 0.02 -22.14
N VAL A 132 -4.54 -1.29 -22.42
CA VAL A 132 -3.79 -1.84 -23.56
C VAL A 132 -4.16 -1.21 -24.90
N ALA A 133 -5.44 -0.86 -25.08
CA ALA A 133 -5.94 -0.25 -26.31
C ALA A 133 -5.40 1.16 -26.57
N LYS A 134 -4.83 1.81 -25.56
CA LYS A 134 -4.17 3.13 -25.67
C LYS A 134 -2.65 3.03 -25.71
N PHE A 135 -2.09 1.84 -25.84
CA PHE A 135 -0.66 1.68 -26.05
C PHE A 135 -0.26 2.19 -27.44
N VAL A 136 1.02 2.58 -27.56
CA VAL A 136 1.55 3.11 -28.82
C VAL A 136 1.40 2.03 -29.90
N ASN A 137 0.78 2.40 -31.02
CA ASN A 137 0.53 1.51 -32.17
C ASN A 137 -0.33 0.27 -31.85
N ALA A 138 -1.19 0.32 -30.82
CA ALA A 138 -2.05 -0.81 -30.45
C ALA A 138 -3.02 -1.25 -31.56
N TYR A 139 -3.43 -0.34 -32.44
CA TYR A 139 -4.36 -0.61 -33.54
C TYR A 139 -3.64 -0.99 -34.83
N CYS A 140 -4.27 -1.85 -35.62
CA CYS A 140 -3.82 -2.23 -36.95
C CYS A 140 -4.08 -1.10 -37.96
N ASP A 141 -3.04 -0.65 -38.66
CA ASP A 141 -3.18 0.44 -39.62
C ASP A 141 -3.79 0.02 -40.96
N VAL A 142 -3.64 -1.26 -41.33
CA VAL A 142 -4.33 -1.81 -42.52
C VAL A 142 -5.85 -1.76 -42.31
N ASP A 143 -6.29 -1.93 -41.06
CA ASP A 143 -7.70 -1.96 -40.69
C ASP A 143 -8.07 -0.81 -39.74
N ARG A 144 -7.52 0.38 -40.04
CA ARG A 144 -7.67 1.55 -39.17
C ARG A 144 -9.12 2.01 -39.04
N LYS A 145 -9.91 1.86 -40.11
CA LYS A 145 -11.34 2.26 -40.14
C LYS A 145 -12.17 1.48 -39.12
N ASN A 146 -11.88 0.19 -38.94
CA ASN A 146 -12.61 -0.67 -38.00
C ASN A 146 -11.98 -0.69 -36.59
N LYS A 147 -10.92 0.10 -36.34
CA LYS A 147 -10.22 0.17 -35.04
C LYS A 147 -9.86 -1.21 -34.48
N VAL A 148 -9.36 -2.11 -35.34
CA VAL A 148 -9.01 -3.47 -34.91
C VAL A 148 -7.70 -3.44 -34.10
N LEU A 149 -7.75 -3.94 -32.87
CA LEU A 149 -6.58 -4.07 -32.00
C LEU A 149 -5.66 -5.18 -32.49
N LYS A 150 -4.35 -4.91 -32.51
CA LYS A 150 -3.32 -5.92 -32.75
C LYS A 150 -3.34 -6.95 -31.63
N ARG A 151 -2.96 -8.17 -31.97
CA ARG A 151 -2.67 -9.22 -30.99
C ARG A 151 -1.44 -8.81 -30.17
N ILE A 152 -1.36 -9.27 -28.93
CA ILE A 152 -0.16 -9.15 -28.10
C ILE A 152 0.32 -10.55 -27.75
N VAL A 153 1.53 -10.89 -28.16
CA VAL A 153 2.11 -12.23 -27.93
C VAL A 153 3.38 -12.11 -27.11
N ARG A 154 3.67 -13.15 -26.32
CA ARG A 154 4.91 -13.26 -25.54
C ARG A 154 5.92 -14.05 -26.36
N ILE A 155 7.10 -13.50 -26.62
CA ILE A 155 8.16 -14.25 -27.31
C ILE A 155 9.09 -15.03 -26.36
N SER A 156 8.97 -14.82 -25.05
CA SER A 156 9.75 -15.57 -24.05
C SER A 156 8.90 -15.82 -22.82
N THR A 157 8.86 -17.08 -22.37
CA THR A 157 8.21 -17.50 -21.12
C THR A 157 8.99 -17.05 -19.89
N GLU A 158 10.32 -17.00 -19.98
CA GLU A 158 11.22 -16.52 -18.92
C GLU A 158 11.07 -15.02 -18.65
N ARG A 159 10.65 -14.26 -19.68
CA ARG A 159 10.50 -12.81 -19.64
C ARG A 159 9.12 -12.38 -20.14
N PRO A 160 8.02 -12.78 -19.47
CA PRO A 160 6.68 -12.74 -20.05
C PRO A 160 6.16 -11.32 -20.33
N VAL A 161 6.61 -10.31 -19.58
CA VAL A 161 6.16 -8.92 -19.75
C VAL A 161 7.09 -8.12 -20.67
N SER A 162 8.41 -8.28 -20.52
CA SER A 162 9.38 -7.56 -21.35
C SER A 162 9.50 -8.13 -22.77
N SER A 163 8.98 -9.33 -23.02
CA SER A 163 8.92 -9.98 -24.33
C SER A 163 7.60 -9.76 -25.08
N LEU A 164 6.74 -8.85 -24.62
CA LEU A 164 5.47 -8.57 -25.29
C LEU A 164 5.71 -7.84 -26.62
N ILE A 165 5.18 -8.40 -27.70
CA ILE A 165 5.20 -7.80 -29.04
C ILE A 165 3.81 -7.80 -29.68
N TYR A 166 3.61 -6.87 -30.61
CA TYR A 166 2.41 -6.81 -31.44
C TYR A 166 2.45 -7.85 -32.56
N ALA A 167 1.37 -8.61 -32.66
CA ALA A 167 1.10 -9.55 -33.74
C ALA A 167 -0.10 -9.12 -34.59
N CYS A 168 -0.14 -9.63 -35.83
CA CYS A 168 -1.23 -9.33 -36.75
C CYS A 168 -2.56 -9.80 -36.14
N PRO A 169 -3.63 -8.98 -36.12
CA PRO A 169 -4.91 -9.34 -35.49
C PRO A 169 -5.54 -10.59 -36.11
N ASP A 170 -5.42 -10.74 -37.43
CA ASP A 170 -5.94 -11.86 -38.19
C ASP A 170 -4.79 -12.53 -38.95
N VAL A 171 -4.56 -13.81 -38.66
CA VAL A 171 -3.48 -14.61 -39.27
C VAL A 171 -3.71 -14.76 -40.77
N ASN A 172 -4.98 -14.87 -41.21
CA ASN A 172 -5.35 -15.15 -42.59
C ASN A 172 -5.28 -13.89 -43.45
N ARG A 173 -5.70 -12.73 -42.92
CA ARG A 173 -5.55 -11.42 -43.60
C ARG A 173 -4.10 -10.92 -43.67
N SER A 174 -3.18 -11.54 -42.91
CA SER A 174 -1.78 -11.10 -42.85
C SER A 174 -1.02 -11.19 -44.18
N SER A 175 -1.45 -12.04 -45.11
CA SER A 175 -0.74 -12.32 -46.38
C SER A 175 -0.54 -11.08 -47.27
N LYS A 176 -1.42 -10.08 -47.16
CA LYS A 176 -1.35 -8.84 -47.96
C LYS A 176 -0.79 -7.64 -47.18
N CYS A 177 -0.38 -7.82 -45.92
CA CYS A 177 0.09 -6.72 -45.09
C CYS A 177 1.57 -6.39 -45.40
N PRO A 178 1.90 -5.16 -45.85
CA PRO A 178 3.27 -4.78 -46.19
C PRO A 178 4.21 -4.73 -44.97
N TRP A 179 3.63 -4.72 -43.76
CA TRP A 179 4.37 -4.66 -42.50
C TRP A 179 4.42 -6.01 -41.78
N LYS A 180 4.06 -7.11 -42.44
CA LYS A 180 4.16 -8.45 -41.86
C LYS A 180 5.63 -8.85 -41.71
N LEU A 181 5.99 -9.33 -40.53
CA LEU A 181 7.26 -9.99 -40.28
C LEU A 181 6.98 -11.37 -39.68
N GLN A 182 7.73 -12.39 -40.08
CA GLN A 182 7.67 -13.70 -39.43
C GLN A 182 8.82 -13.81 -38.44
N LEU A 183 8.48 -14.15 -37.20
CA LEU A 183 9.47 -14.45 -36.16
C LEU A 183 9.28 -15.90 -35.68
N PRO A 184 10.37 -16.66 -35.50
CA PRO A 184 10.31 -17.95 -34.84
C PRO A 184 10.00 -17.77 -33.36
N LEU A 185 9.02 -18.53 -32.85
CA LEU A 185 8.75 -18.73 -31.43
C LEU A 185 8.75 -20.23 -31.13
N GLY A 186 9.88 -20.73 -30.64
CA GLY A 186 10.11 -22.17 -30.55
C GLY A 186 10.02 -22.82 -31.93
N SER A 187 9.17 -23.85 -32.06
CA SER A 187 8.90 -24.55 -33.32
C SER A 187 7.84 -23.86 -34.21
N THR A 188 7.22 -22.77 -33.75
CA THR A 188 6.11 -22.10 -34.46
C THR A 188 6.54 -20.76 -35.06
N GLN A 189 6.02 -20.42 -36.24
CA GLN A 189 6.21 -19.10 -36.85
C GLN A 189 5.05 -18.17 -36.50
N ILE A 190 5.36 -16.95 -36.04
CA ILE A 190 4.35 -15.95 -35.68
C ILE A 190 4.45 -14.74 -36.60
N ASN A 191 3.29 -14.33 -37.13
CA ASN A 191 3.16 -13.12 -37.94
C ASN A 191 3.06 -11.88 -37.05
N VAL A 192 4.18 -11.15 -36.93
CA VAL A 192 4.32 -9.95 -36.10
C VAL A 192 4.19 -8.67 -36.93
N CYS A 193 3.84 -7.56 -36.28
CA CYS A 193 3.72 -6.27 -36.94
C CYS A 193 5.08 -5.54 -36.94
N GLY A 194 5.69 -5.40 -38.11
CA GLY A 194 6.95 -4.70 -38.34
C GLY A 194 6.82 -3.22 -38.74
N LYS A 195 5.62 -2.62 -38.61
CA LYS A 195 5.40 -1.22 -39.00
C LYS A 195 6.25 -0.29 -38.13
N GLY A 196 7.00 0.62 -38.77
CA GLY A 196 7.94 1.53 -38.11
C GLY A 196 9.42 1.22 -38.39
N ARG A 197 9.74 0.21 -39.22
CA ARG A 197 11.09 0.03 -39.79
C ARG A 197 11.51 1.31 -40.53
N GLY A 198 12.45 2.07 -39.96
CA GLY A 198 13.43 2.79 -40.78
C GLY A 198 14.30 1.76 -41.51
N ASN A 199 14.92 2.14 -42.62
CA ASN A 199 15.66 1.26 -43.54
C ASN A 199 16.87 0.48 -42.96
N SER A 200 17.02 0.31 -41.64
CA SER A 200 18.09 -0.47 -41.04
C SER A 200 17.65 -1.92 -40.74
N SER A 201 18.37 -2.86 -41.35
CA SER A 201 18.09 -4.29 -41.40
C SER A 201 18.34 -5.08 -40.11
N THR A 202 18.65 -4.43 -38.98
CA THR A 202 19.22 -5.13 -37.79
C THR A 202 18.60 -4.78 -36.44
N SER A 203 17.41 -4.20 -36.34
CA SER A 203 16.79 -4.03 -35.01
C SER A 203 15.28 -4.24 -34.99
N VAL A 204 14.80 -4.87 -33.90
CA VAL A 204 13.40 -5.28 -33.63
C VAL A 204 12.57 -4.23 -32.82
N PRO A 205 12.89 -2.92 -32.72
CA PRO A 205 12.35 -2.10 -31.63
C PRO A 205 10.86 -1.72 -31.78
N TYR A 206 10.25 -1.84 -32.96
CA TYR A 206 8.90 -1.29 -33.20
C TYR A 206 7.75 -2.29 -33.06
N ALA A 207 8.03 -3.60 -33.06
CA ALA A 207 7.02 -4.60 -32.70
C ALA A 207 6.78 -4.63 -31.19
N ILE A 208 7.66 -4.04 -30.38
CA ILE A 208 7.59 -4.09 -28.92
C ILE A 208 6.35 -3.32 -28.44
N VAL A 209 5.58 -3.96 -27.57
CA VAL A 209 4.45 -3.32 -26.90
C VAL A 209 4.99 -2.23 -25.98
N ARG A 210 4.55 -0.99 -26.20
CA ARG A 210 5.03 0.17 -25.43
C ARG A 210 3.86 1.05 -24.99
N PRO A 211 3.80 1.42 -23.71
CA PRO A 211 2.87 2.45 -23.28
C PRO A 211 3.31 3.82 -23.81
N PRO A 212 2.41 4.80 -23.88
CA PRO A 212 2.79 6.16 -24.22
C PRO A 212 3.74 6.72 -23.15
N ARG A 213 4.60 7.66 -23.57
CA ARG A 213 5.50 8.39 -22.67
C ARG A 213 4.87 9.72 -22.28
N ARG A 214 5.07 10.14 -21.04
CA ARG A 214 4.71 11.49 -20.56
C ARG A 214 5.91 12.08 -19.84
N GLU A 215 5.98 13.40 -19.82
CA GLU A 215 7.01 14.11 -19.08
C GLU A 215 6.99 13.69 -17.60
N ASN A 216 8.16 13.43 -17.00
CA ASN A 216 8.34 13.00 -15.61
C ASN A 216 7.61 11.71 -15.17
N THR A 217 7.04 10.95 -16.11
CA THR A 217 6.31 9.70 -15.79
C THR A 217 6.75 8.56 -16.70
N ILE A 218 7.20 7.46 -16.10
CA ILE A 218 7.49 6.22 -16.80
C ILE A 218 6.32 5.26 -16.61
N TYR A 219 5.74 4.79 -17.70
CA TYR A 219 4.73 3.74 -17.63
C TYR A 219 5.37 2.36 -17.75
N ARG A 220 4.96 1.44 -16.87
CA ARG A 220 5.39 0.03 -16.87
C ARG A 220 4.20 -0.86 -17.18
N ILE A 221 4.37 -1.73 -18.17
CA ILE A 221 3.36 -2.74 -18.49
C ILE A 221 3.30 -3.75 -17.34
N VAL A 222 2.10 -3.99 -16.81
CA VAL A 222 1.86 -4.88 -15.68
C VAL A 222 0.51 -5.57 -15.83
N PRO A 223 0.34 -6.79 -15.30
CA PRO A 223 -1.00 -7.34 -15.14
C PRO A 223 -1.77 -6.52 -14.10
N PRO A 224 -3.09 -6.35 -14.28
CA PRO A 224 -3.95 -5.78 -13.24
C PRO A 224 -3.83 -6.56 -11.93
N SER A 225 -3.66 -5.85 -10.81
CA SER A 225 -3.53 -6.43 -9.47
C SER A 225 -3.84 -5.38 -8.41
N GLU A 226 -4.22 -5.82 -7.21
CA GLU A 226 -4.47 -4.93 -6.06
C GLU A 226 -3.24 -4.08 -5.70
N SER A 227 -2.03 -4.59 -5.99
CA SER A 227 -0.76 -3.92 -5.71
C SER A 227 -0.51 -2.63 -6.51
N LEU A 228 -1.35 -2.36 -7.51
CA LEU A 228 -1.37 -1.11 -8.26
C LEU A 228 -1.72 0.09 -7.38
N THR A 229 -2.49 -0.15 -6.33
CA THR A 229 -2.84 0.84 -5.32
C THR A 229 -2.34 0.38 -3.97
N LYS A 230 -1.98 1.31 -3.09
CA LYS A 230 -1.69 1.02 -1.69
C LYS A 230 -2.42 2.03 -0.82
N PRO A 231 -3.23 1.60 0.16
CA PRO A 231 -3.90 2.54 1.04
C PRO A 231 -2.86 3.25 1.91
N PHE A 232 -3.04 4.55 2.10
CA PHE A 232 -2.39 5.28 3.18
C PHE A 232 -3.39 5.40 4.32
N SER A 233 -3.17 4.62 5.37
CA SER A 233 -4.09 4.51 6.48
C SER A 233 -3.42 4.94 7.78
N ILE A 234 -4.21 5.51 8.68
CA ILE A 234 -3.81 5.85 10.04
C ILE A 234 -4.80 5.24 11.02
N ASN A 235 -4.33 4.97 12.22
CA ASN A 235 -5.14 4.47 13.32
C ASN A 235 -5.06 5.49 14.45
N LEU A 236 -6.21 6.07 14.79
CA LEU A 236 -6.37 6.91 15.98
C LEU A 236 -7.03 6.07 17.07
N PHE A 237 -6.72 6.33 18.33
CA PHE A 237 -7.35 5.61 19.41
C PHE A 237 -7.66 6.51 20.61
N LYS A 238 -8.73 6.14 21.32
CA LYS A 238 -9.08 6.70 22.62
C LYS A 238 -9.25 5.54 23.61
N THR A 239 -8.50 5.57 24.69
CA THR A 239 -8.67 4.61 25.79
C THR A 239 -9.89 4.98 26.62
N LEU A 240 -10.55 3.98 27.19
CA LEU A 240 -11.68 4.14 28.10
C LEU A 240 -11.11 4.04 29.52
N ASP A 241 -10.78 5.20 30.10
CA ASP A 241 -9.97 5.30 31.33
C ASP A 241 -10.50 4.49 32.52
N ASN A 242 -11.82 4.29 32.61
CA ASN A 242 -12.46 3.52 33.68
C ASN A 242 -12.09 2.03 33.68
N ASP A 243 -11.54 1.51 32.59
CA ASP A 243 -11.25 0.08 32.39
C ASP A 243 -9.73 -0.20 32.28
N LYS A 244 -8.87 0.68 32.81
CA LYS A 244 -7.42 0.50 32.80
C LYS A 244 -6.97 -0.40 33.96
N ILE A 245 -6.24 -1.46 33.63
CA ILE A 245 -5.60 -2.38 34.57
C ILE A 245 -4.10 -2.29 34.33
N GLU A 246 -3.34 -1.85 35.33
CA GLU A 246 -1.88 -1.82 35.26
C GLU A 246 -1.34 -3.25 35.15
N ILE A 247 -0.41 -3.45 34.20
CA ILE A 247 0.20 -4.74 33.94
C ILE A 247 1.66 -4.69 34.42
N ASN A 248 2.03 -5.63 35.27
CA ASN A 248 3.38 -5.81 35.77
C ASN A 248 4.29 -6.37 34.67
N PHE A 249 5.49 -5.81 34.53
CA PHE A 249 6.51 -6.23 33.57
C PHE A 249 7.91 -5.94 34.14
N PRO A 250 8.98 -6.58 33.63
CA PRO A 250 10.34 -6.36 34.12
C PRO A 250 10.87 -4.99 33.67
N LYS A 251 10.56 -3.93 34.42
CA LYS A 251 10.93 -2.53 34.12
C LYS A 251 12.43 -2.37 33.91
N GLU A 252 13.24 -3.08 34.68
CA GLU A 252 14.70 -3.09 34.57
C GLU A 252 15.21 -3.62 33.22
N SER A 253 14.41 -4.43 32.54
CA SER A 253 14.70 -5.01 31.21
C SER A 253 14.10 -4.19 30.06
N MET A 254 13.17 -3.28 30.36
CA MET A 254 12.51 -2.40 29.39
C MET A 254 12.57 -0.94 29.84
N PRO A 255 13.77 -0.36 30.02
CA PRO A 255 13.95 0.95 30.65
C PRO A 255 13.31 2.11 29.88
N GLY A 256 12.97 1.94 28.60
CA GLY A 256 12.24 2.94 27.81
C GLY A 256 10.72 2.87 27.93
N ILE A 257 10.16 2.01 28.79
CA ILE A 257 8.73 1.85 29.01
C ILE A 257 8.39 2.29 30.44
N ILE A 258 7.51 3.28 30.59
CA ILE A 258 7.06 3.81 31.89
C ILE A 258 6.07 2.83 32.53
N ASP A 259 5.03 2.49 31.77
CA ASP A 259 3.95 1.63 32.19
C ASP A 259 3.33 0.88 31.00
N ILE A 260 2.72 -0.25 31.34
CA ILE A 260 1.92 -1.06 30.42
C ILE A 260 0.56 -1.26 31.09
N ALA A 261 -0.52 -1.04 30.35
CA ALA A 261 -1.87 -1.19 30.87
C ALA A 261 -2.74 -1.97 29.89
N PHE A 262 -3.55 -2.89 30.42
CA PHE A 262 -4.67 -3.46 29.70
C PHE A 262 -5.84 -2.49 29.76
N THR A 263 -6.52 -2.27 28.63
CA THR A 263 -7.60 -1.29 28.56
C THR A 263 -8.60 -1.64 27.46
N LYS A 264 -9.83 -1.14 27.59
CA LYS A 264 -10.73 -1.03 26.44
C LYS A 264 -10.42 0.24 25.65
N ALA A 265 -10.49 0.16 24.33
CA ALA A 265 -10.18 1.26 23.44
C ALA A 265 -11.21 1.40 22.32
N LYS A 266 -11.42 2.66 21.91
CA LYS A 266 -12.09 3.05 20.67
C LYS A 266 -11.01 3.34 19.64
N VAL A 267 -10.88 2.47 18.64
CA VAL A 267 -9.93 2.63 17.53
C VAL A 267 -10.67 3.09 16.28
N TYR A 268 -10.14 4.12 15.64
CA TYR A 268 -10.63 4.66 14.37
C TYR A 268 -9.58 4.37 13.31
N GLN A 269 -9.88 3.44 12.41
CA GLN A 269 -9.03 3.12 11.27
C GLN A 269 -9.50 3.94 10.08
N LEU A 270 -8.65 4.82 9.57
CA LEU A 270 -8.98 5.76 8.50
C LEU A 270 -8.01 5.59 7.34
N THR A 271 -8.52 5.25 6.15
CA THR A 271 -7.78 5.31 4.89
C THR A 271 -7.95 6.69 4.27
N LEU A 272 -6.91 7.50 4.41
CA LEU A 272 -6.92 8.91 4.02
C LEU A 272 -6.89 9.10 2.50
N PHE A 273 -6.13 8.25 1.80
CA PHE A 273 -5.99 8.27 0.34
C PHE A 273 -5.35 6.96 -0.17
N LEU A 274 -5.35 6.77 -1.48
CA LEU A 274 -4.66 5.65 -2.13
C LEU A 274 -3.39 6.13 -2.84
N LEU A 275 -2.32 5.35 -2.80
CA LEU A 275 -1.09 5.57 -3.56
C LEU A 275 -1.08 4.70 -4.82
N ALA A 276 -1.30 5.29 -5.98
CA ALA A 276 -1.34 4.59 -7.26
C ALA A 276 0.02 4.59 -7.99
N GLY A 277 0.38 3.43 -8.55
CA GLY A 277 1.54 3.25 -9.41
C GLY A 277 1.88 1.78 -9.66
N THR A 278 2.97 1.51 -10.37
CA THR A 278 3.40 0.12 -10.62
C THR A 278 3.67 -0.64 -9.30
N PRO A 279 3.39 -1.96 -9.20
CA PRO A 279 3.57 -2.74 -7.97
C PRO A 279 4.96 -2.59 -7.34
N TYR A 280 5.98 -2.45 -8.18
CA TYR A 280 7.38 -2.29 -7.80
C TYR A 280 7.79 -0.84 -7.49
N ALA A 281 6.89 0.13 -7.67
CA ALA A 281 7.17 1.53 -7.36
C ALA A 281 7.27 1.71 -5.85
N GLY A 282 8.34 2.36 -5.42
CA GLY A 282 8.45 2.94 -4.10
C GLY A 282 7.35 4.00 -3.91
N LYS A 283 7.06 4.34 -2.66
CA LYS A 283 5.94 5.23 -2.33
C LYS A 283 6.12 6.64 -2.90
N ARG A 284 7.37 7.12 -2.98
CA ARG A 284 7.73 8.41 -3.60
C ARG A 284 7.52 8.44 -5.12
N GLU A 285 7.41 7.27 -5.73
CA GLU A 285 7.25 7.09 -7.17
C GLU A 285 5.77 6.79 -7.53
N ARG A 286 4.88 6.90 -6.54
CA ARG A 286 3.43 6.73 -6.65
C ARG A 286 2.73 8.07 -6.43
N ILE A 287 1.52 8.18 -6.94
CA ILE A 287 0.70 9.38 -6.80
C ILE A 287 -0.42 9.19 -5.76
N PRO A 288 -0.61 10.11 -4.82
CA PRO A 288 -1.78 10.10 -3.95
C PRO A 288 -3.06 10.40 -4.73
N ILE A 289 -4.10 9.59 -4.47
CA ILE A 289 -5.46 9.74 -5.00
C ILE A 289 -6.39 10.00 -3.82
N VAL A 290 -7.06 11.15 -3.85
CA VAL A 290 -8.05 11.57 -2.85
C VAL A 290 -9.46 11.55 -3.44
N SER A 291 -10.43 11.10 -2.64
CA SER A 291 -11.85 11.22 -2.98
C SER A 291 -12.41 12.52 -2.42
N ILE A 292 -13.13 13.27 -3.25
CA ILE A 292 -13.80 14.52 -2.87
C ILE A 292 -15.22 14.42 -3.37
N GLY A 293 -16.17 14.49 -2.45
CA GLY A 293 -17.60 14.45 -2.74
C GLY A 293 -18.08 15.73 -3.44
N ASN A 294 -19.32 15.70 -3.92
CA ASN A 294 -19.93 16.83 -4.65
C ASN A 294 -20.05 18.10 -3.80
N ASP A 295 -20.09 17.98 -2.47
CA ASP A 295 -20.10 19.10 -1.52
C ASP A 295 -18.69 19.60 -1.17
N ASN A 296 -17.68 19.18 -1.93
CA ASN A 296 -16.26 19.51 -1.73
C ASN A 296 -15.71 19.02 -0.38
N ALA A 297 -16.39 18.10 0.28
CA ALA A 297 -15.88 17.39 1.45
C ALA A 297 -14.95 16.26 1.00
N ILE A 298 -13.84 16.05 1.70
CA ILE A 298 -13.02 14.86 1.49
C ILE A 298 -13.76 13.65 2.01
N GLU A 299 -13.76 12.59 1.22
CA GLU A 299 -14.32 11.30 1.56
C GLU A 299 -13.18 10.34 1.90
N VAL A 300 -13.12 9.90 3.15
CA VAL A 300 -12.15 8.89 3.60
C VAL A 300 -12.90 7.61 3.94
N ILE A 301 -12.32 6.47 3.60
CA ILE A 301 -12.89 5.18 4.01
C ILE A 301 -12.43 4.91 5.44
N GLY A 302 -13.34 4.49 6.31
CA GLY A 302 -12.93 4.16 7.67
C GLY A 302 -13.94 3.33 8.44
N ARG A 303 -13.49 2.85 9.59
CA ARG A 303 -14.33 2.13 10.55
C ARG A 303 -13.93 2.48 11.97
N LYS A 304 -14.90 2.35 12.87
CA LYS A 304 -14.73 2.46 14.32
C LYS A 304 -14.79 1.06 14.92
N ILE A 305 -13.85 0.74 15.78
CA ILE A 305 -13.75 -0.53 16.49
C ILE A 305 -13.71 -0.22 17.99
N GLU A 306 -14.65 -0.78 18.75
CA GLU A 306 -14.56 -0.84 20.20
C GLU A 306 -13.97 -2.20 20.55
N THR A 307 -12.83 -2.23 21.24
CA THR A 307 -12.01 -3.44 21.41
C THR A 307 -11.18 -3.39 22.70
N GLU A 308 -10.45 -4.47 22.99
CA GLU A 308 -9.47 -4.58 24.06
C GLU A 308 -8.06 -4.31 23.51
N GLY A 309 -7.18 -3.76 24.34
CA GLY A 309 -5.80 -3.47 23.95
C GLY A 309 -4.82 -3.35 25.10
N LEU A 310 -3.55 -3.45 24.73
CA LEU A 310 -2.38 -3.28 25.57
C LEU A 310 -1.78 -1.92 25.23
N LEU A 311 -2.00 -0.95 26.12
CA LEU A 311 -1.41 0.36 26.06
C LEU A 311 -0.01 0.31 26.64
N ILE A 312 0.97 0.83 25.91
CA ILE A 312 2.37 0.90 26.32
C ILE A 312 2.77 2.37 26.22
N ASN A 313 3.16 2.95 27.36
CA ASN A 313 3.64 4.33 27.45
C ASN A 313 5.17 4.34 27.49
N LEU A 314 5.79 5.06 26.56
CA LEU A 314 7.25 5.16 26.49
C LEU A 314 7.75 6.33 27.31
N ASP A 315 8.96 6.21 27.85
CA ASP A 315 9.66 7.28 28.55
C ASP A 315 10.13 8.37 27.57
N PRO A 316 9.62 9.62 27.68
CA PRO A 316 10.03 10.73 26.83
C PRO A 316 11.54 10.99 26.82
N SER A 317 12.20 10.84 27.97
CA SER A 317 13.64 11.05 28.10
C SER A 317 14.40 10.00 27.31
N LYS A 318 13.94 8.74 27.35
CA LYS A 318 14.52 7.63 26.58
C LYS A 318 14.25 7.74 25.09
N VAL A 319 13.10 8.24 24.68
CA VAL A 319 12.82 8.51 23.26
C VAL A 319 13.78 9.58 22.71
N LYS A 320 14.00 10.68 23.45
CA LYS A 320 14.95 11.74 23.08
C LYS A 320 16.39 11.23 23.04
N GLU A 321 16.83 10.49 24.07
CA GLU A 321 18.15 9.84 24.12
C GLU A 321 18.37 8.90 22.92
N THR A 322 17.35 8.12 22.59
CA THR A 322 17.37 7.19 21.44
C THR A 322 17.52 7.96 20.14
N GLN A 323 16.76 9.03 19.94
CA GLN A 323 16.85 9.87 18.76
C GLN A 323 18.26 10.45 18.57
N GLU A 324 18.85 11.03 19.62
CA GLU A 324 20.21 11.56 19.58
C GLU A 324 21.24 10.48 19.30
N SER A 325 21.10 9.31 19.92
CA SER A 325 22.02 8.19 19.75
C SER A 325 21.98 7.64 18.32
N LEU A 326 20.80 7.52 17.72
CA LEU A 326 20.65 7.12 16.32
C LEU A 326 21.29 8.15 15.38
N GLN A 327 21.12 9.44 15.64
CA GLN A 327 21.77 10.49 14.84
C GLN A 327 23.30 10.42 14.96
N LYS A 328 23.84 10.19 16.16
CA LYS A 328 25.29 9.96 16.39
C LYS A 328 25.81 8.72 15.65
N MET A 329 24.98 7.70 15.47
CA MET A 329 25.29 6.51 14.66
C MET A 329 25.21 6.77 13.14
N GLY A 330 24.88 7.98 12.70
CA GLY A 330 24.82 8.37 11.30
C GLY A 330 23.48 8.07 10.62
N PHE A 331 22.43 7.71 11.38
CA PHE A 331 21.08 7.63 10.81
C PHE A 331 20.58 9.03 10.45
N SER A 332 19.83 9.13 9.35
CA SER A 332 19.25 10.42 8.96
C SER A 332 18.25 10.89 10.01
N SER A 333 18.02 12.20 10.11
CA SER A 333 17.00 12.77 11.01
C SER A 333 15.61 12.17 10.77
N ARG A 334 15.35 11.70 9.55
CA ARG A 334 14.12 11.01 9.16
C ARG A 334 14.01 9.59 9.74
N ASP A 335 15.13 8.88 9.88
CA ASP A 335 15.18 7.49 10.37
C ASP A 335 15.33 7.41 11.90
N ALA A 336 15.39 8.55 12.57
CA ALA A 336 15.58 8.70 14.01
C ALA A 336 14.47 9.54 14.67
N THR A 337 13.32 9.71 14.01
CA THR A 337 12.21 10.48 14.59
C THR A 337 11.57 9.73 15.75
N PRO A 338 10.97 10.44 16.74
CA PRO A 338 10.19 9.81 17.80
C PRO A 338 9.06 8.89 17.30
N THR A 339 8.48 9.22 16.14
CA THR A 339 7.51 8.37 15.44
C THR A 339 8.11 7.05 15.01
N VAL A 340 9.28 7.08 14.37
CA VAL A 340 10.00 5.87 13.96
C VAL A 340 10.35 4.99 15.16
N ILE A 341 10.79 5.60 16.26
CA ILE A 341 11.14 4.88 17.50
C ILE A 341 9.90 4.21 18.09
N THR A 342 8.83 4.98 18.29
CA THR A 342 7.54 4.49 18.85
C THR A 342 6.92 3.41 17.95
N HIS A 343 6.98 3.60 16.63
CA HIS A 343 6.46 2.64 15.66
C HIS A 343 7.29 1.35 15.60
N THR A 344 8.62 1.47 15.70
CA THR A 344 9.50 0.30 15.81
C THR A 344 9.18 -0.53 17.05
N LEU A 345 8.91 0.13 18.18
CA LEU A 345 8.47 -0.55 19.40
C LEU A 345 7.09 -1.22 19.21
N ALA A 346 6.14 -0.53 18.58
CA ALA A 346 4.83 -1.12 18.29
C ALA A 346 4.95 -2.43 17.51
N HIS A 347 5.81 -2.47 16.50
CA HIS A 347 6.07 -3.69 15.74
C HIS A 347 6.69 -4.80 16.58
N LEU A 348 7.60 -4.47 17.51
CA LEU A 348 8.22 -5.46 18.38
C LEU A 348 7.18 -6.24 19.20
N PHE A 349 6.20 -5.53 19.75
CA PHE A 349 5.11 -6.14 20.51
C PHE A 349 4.07 -6.80 19.59
N LEU A 350 3.69 -6.15 18.49
CA LEU A 350 2.64 -6.64 17.57
C LEU A 350 3.00 -7.99 16.96
N ILE A 351 4.21 -8.15 16.41
CA ILE A 351 4.59 -9.40 15.69
C ILE A 351 4.63 -10.62 16.61
N THR A 352 4.73 -10.39 17.92
CA THR A 352 4.90 -11.45 18.92
C THR A 352 3.55 -11.91 19.44
N ALA A 353 2.54 -11.02 19.46
CA ALA A 353 1.23 -11.31 20.03
C ALA A 353 0.50 -12.50 19.35
N PRO A 354 0.47 -12.61 18.00
CA PRO A 354 -0.15 -13.75 17.32
C PRO A 354 0.42 -15.11 17.74
N LEU A 355 1.74 -15.17 18.00
CA LEU A 355 2.43 -16.41 18.35
C LEU A 355 2.03 -16.93 19.72
N ILE A 356 1.86 -16.04 20.70
CA ILE A 356 1.44 -16.40 22.06
C ILE A 356 -0.05 -16.68 22.12
N ALA A 357 -0.86 -15.91 21.40
CA ALA A 357 -2.31 -16.05 21.40
C ALA A 357 -2.82 -17.24 20.55
N GLY A 358 -1.99 -17.79 19.66
CA GLY A 358 -2.40 -18.83 18.71
C GLY A 358 -3.39 -18.32 17.66
N LEU A 359 -3.27 -17.05 17.28
CA LEU A 359 -4.19 -16.35 16.36
C LEU A 359 -3.44 -15.86 15.11
N SER A 360 -4.19 -15.46 14.09
CA SER A 360 -3.63 -14.88 12.86
C SER A 360 -3.08 -13.47 13.10
N GLU A 361 -2.04 -13.06 12.36
CA GLU A 361 -1.51 -11.69 12.40
C GLU A 361 -2.59 -10.63 12.07
N HIS A 362 -3.61 -11.01 11.30
CA HIS A 362 -4.70 -10.12 10.92
C HIS A 362 -5.67 -9.81 12.07
N GLU A 363 -5.65 -10.61 13.13
CA GLU A 363 -6.49 -10.44 14.32
C GLU A 363 -5.93 -9.42 15.31
N PHE A 364 -4.72 -8.91 15.07
CA PHE A 364 -4.11 -7.86 15.89
C PHE A 364 -3.86 -6.61 15.07
N GLY A 365 -4.11 -5.45 15.68
CA GLY A 365 -3.78 -4.15 15.11
C GLY A 365 -2.86 -3.36 16.02
N GLU A 366 -2.27 -2.32 15.45
CA GLU A 366 -1.45 -1.33 16.15
C GLU A 366 -2.01 0.08 15.92
N ALA A 367 -1.90 0.93 16.93
CA ALA A 367 -2.08 2.36 16.80
C ALA A 367 -0.99 3.05 17.62
N ILE A 368 -0.45 4.15 17.11
CA ILE A 368 0.59 4.92 17.81
C ILE A 368 0.10 6.34 17.99
N LYS A 369 0.51 6.96 19.09
CA LYS A 369 0.26 8.37 19.38
C LYS A 369 1.57 9.03 19.76
N VAL A 370 1.95 10.04 18.99
CA VAL A 370 3.19 10.78 19.19
C VAL A 370 2.88 12.27 19.17
N ASP A 371 3.06 12.92 20.33
CA ASP A 371 2.91 14.36 20.52
C ASP A 371 4.16 14.87 21.24
N GLN A 372 5.11 15.40 20.46
CA GLN A 372 6.40 15.86 20.98
C GLN A 372 6.27 17.09 21.87
N GLU A 373 5.29 17.95 21.62
CA GLU A 373 5.06 19.15 22.43
C GLU A 373 4.59 18.79 23.84
N ARG A 374 3.86 17.69 23.96
CA ARG A 374 3.31 17.19 25.23
C ARG A 374 4.09 16.00 25.80
N ASP A 375 5.20 15.62 25.18
CA ASP A 375 5.98 14.44 25.54
C ASP A 375 5.12 13.16 25.66
N ILE A 376 4.19 12.95 24.73
CA ILE A 376 3.34 11.76 24.67
C ILE A 376 3.87 10.80 23.60
N TYR A 377 4.24 9.59 24.02
CA TYR A 377 4.69 8.51 23.15
C TYR A 377 3.98 7.22 23.57
N GLN A 378 2.93 6.83 22.84
CA GLN A 378 2.09 5.70 23.21
C GLN A 378 1.95 4.72 22.06
N VAL A 379 1.90 3.45 22.41
CA VAL A 379 1.57 2.34 21.52
C VAL A 379 0.34 1.64 22.07
N LEU A 380 -0.63 1.34 21.21
CA LEU A 380 -1.74 0.46 21.50
C LEU A 380 -1.65 -0.76 20.60
N ILE A 381 -1.47 -1.94 21.18
CA ILE A 381 -1.69 -3.22 20.51
C ILE A 381 -3.09 -3.68 20.84
N TYR A 382 -3.94 -3.96 19.86
CA TYR A 382 -5.36 -4.25 20.10
C TYR A 382 -5.86 -5.43 19.28
N ASP A 383 -6.95 -6.04 19.74
CA ASP A 383 -7.68 -7.04 18.96
C ASP A 383 -8.39 -6.34 17.79
N ASN A 384 -8.07 -6.72 16.55
CA ASN A 384 -8.59 -6.10 15.32
C ASN A 384 -10.03 -6.54 14.98
N SER A 385 -10.84 -6.76 16.01
CA SER A 385 -12.19 -7.31 15.96
C SER A 385 -13.10 -6.55 16.96
N PRO A 386 -14.33 -6.19 16.58
CA PRO A 386 -15.27 -5.53 17.50
C PRO A 386 -15.54 -6.39 18.75
N GLY A 387 -15.53 -5.76 19.92
CA GLY A 387 -15.69 -6.40 21.23
C GLY A 387 -14.41 -6.98 21.83
N GLY A 388 -13.36 -7.16 21.02
CA GLY A 388 -12.20 -7.96 21.40
C GLY A 388 -12.49 -9.46 21.29
N ILE A 389 -11.48 -10.23 20.94
CA ILE A 389 -11.53 -11.70 20.83
C ILE A 389 -10.71 -12.39 21.94
N GLY A 390 -10.16 -11.59 22.87
CA GLY A 390 -9.31 -12.05 23.96
C GLY A 390 -7.86 -12.31 23.55
N GLY A 391 -7.45 -11.88 22.35
CA GLY A 391 -6.09 -12.08 21.85
C GLY A 391 -5.07 -11.33 22.70
N VAL A 392 -5.30 -10.04 22.91
CA VAL A 392 -4.46 -9.22 23.80
C VAL A 392 -4.55 -9.69 25.25
N ARG A 393 -5.74 -10.05 25.73
CA ARG A 393 -5.94 -10.56 27.09
C ARG A 393 -5.11 -11.83 27.35
N SER A 394 -4.92 -12.66 26.33
CA SER A 394 -4.11 -13.88 26.41
C SER A 394 -2.61 -13.61 26.62
N LEU A 395 -2.14 -12.37 26.44
CA LEU A 395 -0.74 -11.97 26.68
C LEU A 395 -0.45 -11.65 28.16
N ILE A 396 -1.49 -11.69 29.00
CA ILE A 396 -1.46 -11.29 30.41
C ILE A 396 -1.82 -12.51 31.27
N GLU A 397 -1.12 -12.68 32.39
CA GLU A 397 -1.41 -13.68 33.40
C GLU A 397 -2.54 -13.26 34.36
N LYS A 398 -3.02 -14.20 35.18
CA LYS A 398 -4.12 -13.93 36.11
C LYS A 398 -3.80 -12.88 37.19
N ASP A 399 -2.52 -12.69 37.50
CA ASP A 399 -2.02 -11.72 38.48
C ASP A 399 -1.69 -10.35 37.85
N ASN A 400 -2.19 -10.11 36.64
CA ASN A 400 -1.91 -8.90 35.84
C ASN A 400 -0.41 -8.72 35.54
N THR A 401 0.35 -9.80 35.37
CA THR A 401 1.72 -9.73 34.81
C THR A 401 1.71 -10.03 33.31
N LEU A 402 2.63 -9.44 32.55
CA LEU A 402 2.87 -9.88 31.18
C LEU A 402 3.44 -11.31 31.19
N LYS A 403 2.91 -12.16 30.31
CA LYS A 403 3.40 -13.54 30.18
C LYS A 403 4.90 -13.58 29.92
N ILE A 404 5.60 -14.43 30.67
CA ILE A 404 7.06 -14.60 30.53
C ILE A 404 7.43 -15.03 29.10
N ASP A 405 6.69 -15.96 28.51
CA ASP A 405 6.91 -16.40 27.13
C ASP A 405 6.77 -15.25 26.12
N TYR A 406 5.81 -14.34 26.35
CA TYR A 406 5.62 -13.17 25.51
C TYR A 406 6.83 -12.23 25.62
N ILE A 407 7.29 -11.95 26.84
CA ILE A 407 8.48 -11.14 27.12
C ILE A 407 9.73 -11.75 26.49
N ALA A 408 9.93 -13.06 26.63
CA ALA A 408 11.07 -13.78 26.08
C ALA A 408 11.12 -13.67 24.55
N LEU A 409 9.98 -13.85 23.88
CA LEU A 409 9.89 -13.69 22.43
C LEU A 409 10.10 -12.23 21.99
N VAL A 410 9.56 -11.26 22.73
CA VAL A 410 9.83 -9.82 22.50
C VAL A 410 11.34 -9.57 22.57
N GLY A 411 12.03 -10.08 23.59
CA GLY A 411 13.49 -9.99 23.73
C GLY A 411 14.23 -10.57 22.53
N LYS A 412 13.88 -11.79 22.10
CA LYS A 412 14.49 -12.46 20.94
C LYS A 412 14.32 -11.67 19.64
N ARG A 413 13.22 -10.95 19.48
CA ARG A 413 12.91 -10.17 18.27
C ARG A 413 13.60 -8.81 18.20
N THR A 414 14.28 -8.38 19.26
CA THR A 414 15.17 -7.21 19.21
C THR A 414 16.41 -7.45 18.34
N GLU A 415 16.67 -8.71 17.98
CA GLU A 415 17.69 -9.12 17.03
C GLU A 415 17.06 -9.64 15.74
N CYS A 416 17.77 -9.44 14.63
CA CYS A 416 17.33 -9.95 13.34
C CYS A 416 18.15 -11.20 12.99
N PRO A 417 17.52 -12.36 12.73
CA PRO A 417 18.25 -13.57 12.33
C PRO A 417 18.94 -13.43 10.97
N ARG A 418 18.57 -12.40 10.18
CA ARG A 418 19.21 -12.05 8.90
C ARG A 418 20.14 -10.85 9.01
N SER A 419 20.39 -10.36 10.22
CA SER A 419 21.24 -9.19 10.49
C SER A 419 20.87 -7.96 9.63
N CYS A 420 19.57 -7.75 9.35
CA CYS A 420 19.16 -6.58 8.58
C CYS A 420 19.43 -5.29 9.36
N ASN A 421 19.71 -4.19 8.67
CA ASN A 421 20.00 -2.90 9.32
C ASN A 421 18.73 -2.19 9.84
N LEU A 422 17.60 -2.32 9.15
CA LEU A 422 16.39 -1.55 9.49
C LEU A 422 15.30 -2.47 10.04
N ALA A 423 14.56 -3.11 9.14
CA ALA A 423 13.60 -4.17 9.43
C ALA A 423 13.47 -5.08 8.20
N CYS A 424 13.08 -6.33 8.41
CA CYS A 424 12.80 -7.27 7.33
C CYS A 424 11.67 -8.22 7.74
N LYS A 425 11.21 -9.03 6.78
CA LYS A 425 10.19 -10.06 6.99
C LYS A 425 10.49 -11.07 8.11
N ALA A 426 11.76 -11.21 8.50
CA ALA A 426 12.16 -12.15 9.54
C ALA A 426 12.22 -11.54 10.96
N CYS A 427 12.12 -10.21 11.10
CA CYS A 427 12.11 -9.53 12.39
C CYS A 427 10.84 -8.69 12.55
N LEU A 428 10.92 -7.37 12.36
CA LEU A 428 9.90 -6.41 12.71
C LEU A 428 8.82 -6.20 11.63
N PHE A 429 8.80 -6.95 10.54
CA PHE A 429 7.77 -6.76 9.52
C PHE A 429 6.41 -7.29 10.01
N SER A 430 5.37 -6.48 9.92
CA SER A 430 3.98 -6.89 10.13
C SER A 430 3.19 -6.76 8.83
N ALA A 431 2.47 -7.81 8.43
CA ALA A 431 1.60 -7.76 7.27
C ALA A 431 0.40 -6.81 7.47
N ASN A 432 -0.01 -6.59 8.73
CA ASN A 432 -1.15 -5.76 9.09
C ASN A 432 -0.77 -4.31 9.47
N CYS A 433 0.50 -3.93 9.31
CA CYS A 433 0.95 -2.57 9.56
C CYS A 433 0.29 -1.59 8.56
N MET A 434 -0.66 -0.79 9.06
CA MET A 434 -1.35 0.24 8.29
C MET A 434 -0.43 1.43 7.97
N TRP A 435 0.58 1.62 8.80
CA TRP A 435 1.74 2.47 8.55
C TRP A 435 2.75 1.77 7.62
N LEU A 436 2.33 0.81 6.80
CA LEU A 436 3.06 0.24 5.67
C LEU A 436 4.54 -0.11 5.95
N ASN A 437 4.84 -0.60 7.16
CA ASN A 437 6.18 -0.85 7.70
C ASN A 437 7.15 0.31 7.41
N TYR A 438 6.64 1.55 7.45
CA TYR A 438 7.38 2.78 7.17
C TYR A 438 8.55 2.87 8.13
N VAL A 439 9.76 3.05 7.59
CA VAL A 439 10.91 3.60 8.32
C VAL A 439 11.05 2.97 9.71
N LEU A 440 11.08 1.64 9.79
CA LEU A 440 11.39 0.97 11.05
C LEU A 440 12.90 1.02 11.25
N ASN A 441 13.35 1.31 12.47
CA ASN A 441 14.75 1.35 12.81
C ASN A 441 15.01 0.48 14.03
N ARG A 442 15.36 -0.79 13.82
CA ARG A 442 15.64 -1.74 14.91
C ARG A 442 16.69 -1.26 15.91
N PHE A 443 17.60 -0.37 15.51
CA PHE A 443 18.63 0.13 16.42
C PHE A 443 18.04 0.98 17.53
N SER A 444 16.84 1.55 17.33
CA SER A 444 16.08 2.22 18.39
C SER A 444 15.83 1.30 19.58
N LEU A 445 15.62 -0.01 19.35
CA LEU A 445 15.31 -0.97 20.39
C LEU A 445 16.46 -1.16 21.39
N ASN A 446 17.71 -0.88 21.00
CA ASN A 446 18.87 -1.03 21.88
C ASN A 446 18.86 -0.04 23.06
N PHE A 447 18.09 1.04 22.94
CA PHE A 447 18.02 2.11 23.94
C PHE A 447 16.71 2.07 24.74
N ILE A 448 15.70 1.38 24.20
CA ILE A 448 14.40 1.19 24.83
C ILE A 448 14.34 -0.12 25.63
N ILE A 449 15.06 -1.15 25.18
CA ILE A 449 15.03 -2.52 25.71
C ILE A 449 16.44 -2.97 26.08
N ASP A 450 16.64 -3.44 27.31
CA ASP A 450 17.88 -4.07 27.76
C ASP A 450 17.86 -5.57 27.43
N LYS A 451 18.48 -5.90 26.30
CA LYS A 451 18.54 -7.28 25.79
C LYS A 451 19.27 -8.24 26.73
N LYS A 452 20.30 -7.76 27.44
CA LYS A 452 21.09 -8.63 28.33
C LYS A 452 20.23 -9.10 29.49
N ARG A 453 19.41 -8.18 30.03
CA ARG A 453 18.48 -8.50 31.11
C ARG A 453 17.31 -9.36 30.63
N LEU A 454 16.78 -9.09 29.42
CA LEU A 454 15.74 -9.94 28.83
C LEU A 454 16.20 -11.36 28.54
N ALA A 455 17.49 -11.58 28.26
CA ALA A 455 18.02 -12.93 28.01
C ALA A 455 17.84 -13.88 29.20
N HIS A 456 17.72 -13.36 30.43
CA HIS A 456 17.46 -14.19 31.63
C HIS A 456 16.06 -14.80 31.65
N TYR A 457 15.13 -14.30 30.83
CA TYR A 457 13.77 -14.82 30.71
C TYR A 457 13.61 -15.82 29.56
N VAL A 458 14.68 -16.05 28.78
CA VAL A 458 14.68 -17.05 27.69
C VAL A 458 15.13 -18.38 28.29
N VAL A 459 14.17 -19.27 28.54
CA VAL A 459 14.42 -20.65 29.00
C VAL A 459 14.90 -21.53 27.85
#